data_AF-A0A014MMS0-F1
#
_entry.id   AF-A0A014MMS0-F1
#
_cell.length_a   1.000
_cell.length_b   1.000
_cell.length_c   1.000
_cell.angle_alpha   90.00
_cell.angle_beta   90.00
_cell.angle_gamma   90.00
#
_symmetry.space_group_name_H-M   'P 1'
#
loop_
_entity.id
_entity.type
_entity.pdbx_description
1 polymer ?
#
loop_
_entity_poly.entity_id
_entity_poly.type
_entity_poly.pdbx_seq_one_letter_code
_entity_poly.pdbx_strand_id
1 'polypeptide(L)'
;MSTIIMSACWPLQGMSPAQKAVLISLADQANDDGYCWPSIKTIGIRTCLSDRAVQGAIKWLIAAGLLRTSTRSGTSTVYQLTPAAYAPPQEMRPADAAPRGAGNAPPPPQLLHPTPADAAPKPSMNRNLNRQGTKPPRRRAEPVPKPDDVTEQVWCDWQQLRKAKRAPVTDTVVQGARAEAGKAGMTLEAFLQLWCIRGSQGLQAAWLKPAELPPGQRLPAANTHKHAAAAATIFDGVWDA
;
A
#
# COMPACT_ATOMS: atom_id res chain seq x y z
N MET A 1 14.47 -1.09 15.41
CA MET A 1 13.64 -0.85 16.60
C MET A 1 14.21 0.37 17.31
N SER A 2 13.49 1.48 17.26
CA SER A 2 13.92 2.74 17.88
C SER A 2 13.32 2.87 19.28
N THR A 3 14.19 2.94 20.30
CA THR A 3 13.77 3.16 21.69
C THR A 3 13.22 4.58 21.90
N ILE A 4 13.68 5.54 21.09
CA ILE A 4 13.26 6.94 21.15
C ILE A 4 11.79 7.07 20.70
N ILE A 5 11.44 6.54 19.53
CA ILE A 5 10.05 6.59 19.03
C ILE A 5 9.10 5.83 19.96
N MET A 6 9.54 4.68 20.48
CA MET A 6 8.77 3.92 21.45
C MET A 6 8.51 4.72 22.74
N SER A 7 9.54 5.29 23.35
CA SER A 7 9.41 6.06 24.58
C SER A 7 8.51 7.29 24.41
N ALA A 8 8.56 7.95 23.25
CA ALA A 8 7.70 9.08 22.93
C ALA A 8 6.21 8.70 22.80
N CYS A 9 5.90 7.45 22.44
CA CYS A 9 4.52 7.00 22.27
C CYS A 9 3.81 6.69 23.59
N TRP A 10 4.53 6.33 24.65
CA TRP A 10 3.95 5.93 25.94
C TRP A 10 3.21 7.05 26.69
N PRO A 11 3.73 8.30 26.77
CA PRO A 11 3.04 9.41 27.44
C PRO A 11 1.76 9.88 26.76
N LEU A 12 1.53 9.51 25.49
CA LEU A 12 0.37 9.98 24.72
C LEU A 12 -0.93 9.38 25.26
N GLN A 13 -1.88 10.23 25.66
CA GLN A 13 -3.18 9.82 26.23
C GLN A 13 -4.34 10.23 25.31
N GLY A 14 -5.58 9.91 25.68
CA GLY A 14 -6.78 10.31 24.92
C GLY A 14 -7.14 9.40 23.74
N MET A 15 -6.65 8.16 23.74
CA MET A 15 -6.94 7.15 22.72
C MET A 15 -7.46 5.86 23.35
N SER A 16 -8.18 5.05 22.58
CA SER A 16 -8.67 3.75 23.04
C SER A 16 -7.53 2.75 23.23
N PRO A 17 -7.72 1.69 24.04
CA PRO A 17 -6.71 0.65 24.22
C PRO A 17 -6.27 0.00 22.90
N ALA A 18 -7.21 -0.20 21.96
CA ALA A 18 -6.91 -0.73 20.64
C ALA A 18 -6.02 0.22 19.82
N GLN A 19 -6.30 1.52 19.87
CA GLN A 19 -5.47 2.55 19.19
C GLN A 19 -4.06 2.61 19.78
N LYS A 20 -3.97 2.57 21.12
CA LYS A 20 -2.68 2.54 21.84
C LYS A 20 -1.87 1.29 21.48
N ALA A 21 -2.50 0.11 21.49
CA ALA A 21 -1.84 -1.14 21.15
C ALA A 21 -1.27 -1.12 19.73
N VAL A 22 -2.04 -0.61 18.76
CA VAL A 22 -1.56 -0.45 17.37
C VAL A 22 -0.40 0.55 17.30
N LEU A 23 -0.49 1.70 17.97
CA LEU A 23 0.56 2.70 18.02
C LEU A 23 1.88 2.13 18.56
N ILE A 24 1.82 1.42 19.70
CA ILE A 24 2.98 0.79 20.33
C ILE A 24 3.55 -0.33 19.44
N SER A 25 2.70 -1.16 18.84
CA SER A 25 3.15 -2.22 17.92
C SER A 25 3.89 -1.68 16.68
N LEU A 26 3.47 -0.51 16.17
CA LEU A 26 4.15 0.20 15.09
C LEU A 26 5.47 0.83 15.57
N ALA A 27 5.48 1.45 16.75
CA ALA A 27 6.66 2.08 17.34
C ALA A 27 7.78 1.07 17.62
N ASP A 28 7.43 -0.14 18.04
CA ASP A 28 8.39 -1.24 18.26
C ASP A 28 9.14 -1.61 16.98
N GLN A 29 8.45 -1.56 15.85
CA GLN A 29 9.00 -1.92 14.55
C GLN A 29 9.59 -0.72 13.80
N ALA A 30 9.59 0.47 14.39
CA ALA A 30 10.10 1.68 13.77
C ALA A 30 11.64 1.70 13.73
N ASN A 31 12.19 2.31 12.68
CA ASN A 31 13.58 2.77 12.66
C ASN A 31 13.71 4.12 13.38
N ASP A 32 14.93 4.65 13.48
CA ASP A 32 15.19 5.92 14.19
C ASP A 32 14.58 7.14 13.50
N ASP A 33 14.26 7.04 12.21
CA ASP A 33 13.51 8.04 11.45
C ASP A 33 11.98 7.91 11.61
N GLY A 34 11.50 6.91 12.37
CA GLY A 34 10.08 6.68 12.63
C GLY A 34 9.35 5.85 11.56
N TYR A 35 10.04 5.28 10.57
CA TYR A 35 9.44 4.44 9.53
C TYR A 35 9.28 2.98 9.96
N CYS A 36 8.13 2.38 9.65
CA CYS A 36 7.87 0.94 9.79
C CYS A 36 6.95 0.42 8.67
N TRP A 37 7.08 -0.86 8.32
CA TRP A 37 6.41 -1.44 7.13
C TRP A 37 5.61 -2.74 7.40
N PRO A 38 4.97 -2.93 8.56
CA PRO A 38 4.20 -4.15 8.82
C PRO A 38 2.92 -4.23 7.97
N SER A 39 2.51 -5.45 7.65
CA SER A 39 1.18 -5.69 7.08
C SER A 39 0.08 -5.52 8.13
N ILE A 40 -1.16 -5.24 7.71
CA ILE A 40 -2.33 -5.19 8.61
C ILE A 40 -2.46 -6.50 9.41
N LYS A 41 -2.27 -7.64 8.74
CA LYS A 41 -2.31 -8.97 9.36
C LYS A 41 -1.23 -9.12 10.44
N THR A 42 -0.02 -8.64 10.18
CA THR A 42 1.08 -8.66 11.16
C THR A 42 0.73 -7.84 12.40
N ILE A 43 0.13 -6.67 12.21
CA ILE A 43 -0.31 -5.82 13.32
C ILE A 43 -1.42 -6.53 14.12
N GLY A 44 -2.42 -7.09 13.44
CA GLY A 44 -3.53 -7.82 14.08
C GLY A 44 -3.07 -8.98 14.95
N ILE A 45 -2.10 -9.77 14.48
CA ILE A 45 -1.48 -10.85 15.26
C ILE A 45 -0.80 -10.30 16.53
N ARG A 46 -0.03 -9.21 16.40
CA ARG A 46 0.71 -8.62 17.53
C ARG A 46 -0.18 -7.94 18.57
N THR A 47 -1.31 -7.39 18.14
CA THR A 47 -2.23 -6.66 19.02
C THR A 47 -3.45 -7.47 19.44
N CYS A 48 -3.58 -8.71 18.96
CA CYS A 48 -4.78 -9.54 19.12
C CYS A 48 -6.08 -8.84 18.65
N LEU A 49 -5.97 -8.03 17.59
CA LEU A 49 -7.11 -7.29 17.03
C LEU A 49 -7.51 -7.86 15.67
N SER A 50 -8.78 -7.72 15.32
CA SER A 50 -9.23 -8.01 13.96
C SER A 50 -8.65 -7.00 12.97
N ASP A 51 -8.46 -7.42 11.71
CA ASP A 51 -7.95 -6.54 10.65
C ASP A 51 -8.78 -5.26 10.52
N ARG A 52 -10.10 -5.35 10.72
CA ARG A 52 -11.01 -4.21 10.66
C ARG A 52 -10.79 -3.21 11.80
N ALA A 53 -10.51 -3.71 13.00
CA ALA A 53 -10.18 -2.88 14.17
C ALA A 53 -8.81 -2.20 13.98
N VAL A 54 -7.82 -2.92 13.44
CA VAL A 54 -6.50 -2.35 13.09
C VAL A 54 -6.64 -1.23 12.06
N GLN A 55 -7.40 -1.44 10.99
CA GLN A 55 -7.66 -0.40 9.98
C GLN A 55 -8.36 0.83 10.59
N GLY A 56 -9.33 0.61 11.50
CA GLY A 56 -9.99 1.68 12.23
C GLY A 56 -9.03 2.48 13.11
N ALA A 57 -8.17 1.79 13.86
CA ALA A 57 -7.14 2.42 14.68
C ALA A 57 -6.14 3.22 13.84
N ILE A 58 -5.66 2.68 12.72
CA ILE A 58 -4.75 3.38 11.79
C ILE A 58 -5.42 4.64 11.24
N LYS A 59 -6.69 4.57 10.81
CA LYS A 59 -7.43 5.74 10.32
C LYS A 59 -7.52 6.83 11.38
N TRP A 60 -7.79 6.45 12.64
CA TRP A 60 -7.84 7.39 13.75
C TRP A 60 -6.46 8.00 14.04
N LEU A 61 -5.39 7.21 14.06
CA LEU A 61 -4.02 7.69 14.31
C LEU A 61 -3.56 8.67 13.21
N ILE A 62 -3.99 8.49 11.97
CA ILE A 62 -3.76 9.45 10.88
C ILE A 62 -4.52 10.75 11.15
N ALA A 63 -5.80 10.66 11.51
CA ALA A 63 -6.62 11.84 11.83
C ALA A 63 -6.07 12.62 13.03
N ALA A 64 -5.50 11.92 14.01
CA ALA A 64 -4.84 12.49 15.18
C ALA A 64 -3.44 13.08 14.88
N GLY A 65 -2.93 12.98 13.65
CA GLY A 65 -1.61 13.48 13.27
C GLY A 65 -0.42 12.66 13.81
N LEU A 66 -0.69 11.50 14.39
CA LEU A 66 0.32 10.60 14.97
C LEU A 66 1.02 9.72 13.94
N LEU A 67 0.35 9.50 12.80
CA LEU A 67 0.77 8.54 11.80
C LEU A 67 0.60 9.13 10.40
N ARG A 68 1.61 8.94 9.54
CA ARG A 68 1.49 9.16 8.10
C ARG A 68 1.59 7.83 7.38
N THR A 69 0.78 7.68 6.33
CA THR A 69 0.77 6.49 5.48
C THR A 69 1.20 6.86 4.06
N SER A 70 2.08 6.04 3.48
CA SER A 70 2.46 6.13 2.08
C SER A 70 2.23 4.77 1.43
N THR A 71 1.28 4.72 0.50
CA THR A 71 1.04 3.53 -0.31
C THR A 71 2.01 3.55 -1.49
N ARG A 72 2.72 2.43 -1.68
CA ARG A 72 3.52 2.17 -2.87
C ARG A 72 2.77 1.17 -3.72
N SER A 73 2.51 1.49 -4.99
CA SER A 73 1.86 0.56 -5.91
C SER A 73 2.69 -0.72 -6.02
N GLY A 74 2.13 -1.86 -5.58
CA GLY A 74 2.79 -3.16 -5.61
C GLY A 74 3.72 -3.47 -4.44
N THR A 75 3.65 -2.73 -3.33
CA THR A 75 4.47 -3.00 -2.12
C THR A 75 3.66 -2.74 -0.85
N SER A 76 4.09 -3.30 0.28
CA SER A 76 3.53 -3.03 1.60
C SER A 76 3.46 -1.53 1.90
N THR A 77 2.40 -1.12 2.60
CA THR A 77 2.22 0.24 3.08
C THR A 77 3.36 0.63 4.02
N VAL A 78 3.93 1.81 3.80
CA VAL A 78 4.93 2.40 4.70
C VAL A 78 4.22 3.34 5.66
N TYR A 79 4.46 3.14 6.95
CA TYR A 79 3.98 4.02 8.00
C TYR A 79 5.15 4.85 8.54
N GLN A 80 4.87 6.11 8.85
CA GLN A 80 5.81 7.01 9.53
C GLN A 80 5.15 7.54 10.81
N LEU A 81 5.79 7.30 11.94
CA LEU A 81 5.35 7.76 13.25
C LEU A 81 5.86 9.19 13.49
N THR A 82 4.95 10.06 13.90
CA THR A 82 5.25 11.46 14.25
C THR A 82 4.72 11.79 15.63
N PRO A 83 5.21 11.14 16.71
CA PRO A 83 4.70 11.36 18.06
C PRO A 83 4.88 12.82 18.54
N ALA A 84 5.89 13.53 18.04
CA ALA A 84 6.09 14.95 18.31
C ALA A 84 4.94 15.85 17.84
N ALA A 85 4.14 15.43 16.84
CA ALA A 85 2.99 16.18 16.35
C ALA A 85 1.75 16.05 17.25
N TYR A 86 1.76 15.14 18.23
CA TYR A 86 0.65 14.90 19.17
C TYR A 86 0.98 15.33 20.59
N ALA A 87 2.18 15.88 20.84
CA ALA A 87 2.46 16.48 22.13
C ALA A 87 1.42 17.60 22.36
N PRO A 88 0.65 17.58 23.46
CA PRO A 88 -0.06 18.77 23.91
C PRO A 88 0.97 19.91 23.98
N PRO A 89 0.58 21.17 23.71
CA PRO A 89 1.49 22.30 23.88
C PRO A 89 2.18 22.14 25.24
N GLN A 90 3.49 21.94 25.23
CA GLN A 90 4.23 22.02 26.47
C GLN A 90 4.05 23.44 26.94
N GLU A 91 3.20 23.65 27.94
CA GLU A 91 3.33 24.81 28.83
C GLU A 91 4.71 24.65 29.48
N MET A 92 5.72 25.16 28.78
CA MET A 92 7.03 25.37 29.35
C MET A 92 6.79 26.24 30.57
N ARG A 93 6.95 25.69 31.77
CA ARG A 93 7.05 26.53 32.97
C ARG A 93 8.10 27.60 32.67
N PRO A 94 7.83 28.88 32.93
CA PRO A 94 8.84 29.91 32.87
C PRO A 94 10.08 29.42 33.63
N ALA A 95 11.27 29.61 33.04
CA ALA A 95 12.54 29.20 33.64
C ALA A 95 12.74 29.77 35.06
N ASP A 96 11.96 30.80 35.41
CA ASP A 96 11.97 31.51 36.68
C ASP A 96 11.36 30.72 37.86
N ALA A 97 10.69 29.59 37.60
CA ALA A 97 10.03 28.76 38.63
C ALA A 97 10.81 27.48 39.01
N ALA A 98 12.07 27.35 38.61
CA ALA A 98 12.94 26.32 39.15
C ALA A 98 13.34 26.69 40.60
N PRO A 99 13.27 25.78 41.59
CA PRO A 99 13.87 26.01 42.89
C PRO A 99 15.36 26.27 42.67
N ARG A 100 15.79 27.51 42.90
CA ARG A 100 17.20 27.88 42.87
C ARG A 100 17.86 27.04 43.96
N GLY A 101 18.62 26.02 43.55
CA GLY A 101 19.23 25.05 44.45
C GLY A 101 19.99 25.75 45.58
N ALA A 102 19.84 25.22 46.79
CA ALA A 102 20.55 25.68 47.97
C ALA A 102 22.06 25.82 47.68
N GLY A 103 22.61 27.02 47.92
CA GLY A 103 23.93 27.45 47.47
C GLY A 103 25.13 26.81 48.17
N ASN A 104 25.08 25.53 48.54
CA ASN A 104 26.17 24.84 49.24
C ASN A 104 26.33 23.35 48.85
N ALA A 105 26.14 22.99 47.59
CA ALA A 105 26.57 21.70 47.08
C ALA A 105 28.01 21.82 46.52
N PRO A 106 28.99 21.00 46.95
CA PRO A 106 30.31 21.01 46.35
C PRO A 106 30.22 20.55 44.89
N PRO A 107 31.04 21.11 43.98
CA PRO A 107 31.03 20.73 42.58
C PRO A 107 31.36 19.23 42.45
N PRO A 108 30.68 18.49 41.54
CA PRO A 108 31.01 17.08 41.32
C PRO A 108 32.46 16.96 40.83
N PRO A 109 33.25 16.00 41.33
CA PRO A 109 34.63 15.82 40.89
C PRO A 109 34.64 15.47 39.39
N GLN A 110 35.12 16.40 38.57
CA GLN A 110 35.43 16.16 37.16
C GLN A 110 36.70 15.31 37.08
N LEU A 111 36.56 14.00 37.24
CA LEU A 111 37.60 13.04 36.85
C LEU A 111 37.66 13.02 35.32
N LEU A 112 38.49 13.91 34.76
CA LEU A 112 38.87 13.87 33.35
C LEU A 112 39.75 12.64 33.12
N HIS A 113 39.16 11.57 32.60
CA HIS A 113 39.92 10.46 32.05
C HIS A 113 40.62 10.94 30.77
N PRO A 114 41.95 10.74 30.61
CA PRO A 114 42.60 11.03 29.34
C PRO A 114 41.98 10.15 28.25
N THR A 115 41.47 10.78 27.20
CA THR A 115 40.88 10.11 26.05
C THR A 115 42.00 9.57 25.16
N PRO A 116 42.16 8.25 24.95
CA PRO A 116 43.15 7.73 24.02
C PRO A 116 42.50 7.55 22.65
N ALA A 117 42.63 8.54 21.76
CA ALA A 117 42.52 8.32 20.31
C ALA A 117 42.79 9.61 19.50
N ASP A 118 44.06 9.98 19.33
CA ASP A 118 44.51 10.92 18.29
C ASP A 118 44.42 10.31 16.87
N ALA A 119 43.81 9.13 16.73
CA ALA A 119 43.74 8.36 15.48
C ALA A 119 42.31 8.13 14.96
N ALA A 120 41.29 8.84 15.47
CA ALA A 120 39.93 8.72 14.96
C ALA A 120 39.72 9.62 13.72
N PRO A 121 39.35 9.07 12.54
CA PRO A 121 39.08 9.90 11.37
C PRO A 121 37.82 10.75 11.59
N LYS A 122 37.94 12.05 11.25
CA LYS A 122 36.86 13.06 11.33
C LYS A 122 35.61 12.59 10.56
N PRO A 123 34.42 12.48 11.17
CA PRO A 123 33.19 12.17 10.44
C PRO A 123 32.65 13.46 9.80
N SER A 124 33.30 13.91 8.73
CA SER A 124 32.90 15.09 7.98
C SER A 124 33.20 14.90 6.49
N MET A 125 32.59 13.88 5.89
CA MET A 125 32.27 13.90 4.45
C MET A 125 31.47 12.63 4.12
N ASN A 126 30.13 12.71 4.16
CA ASN A 126 29.28 11.85 3.34
C ASN A 126 27.84 12.40 3.27
N ARG A 127 27.69 13.61 2.72
CA ARG A 127 26.37 14.17 2.40
C ARG A 127 25.88 13.81 0.99
N ASN A 128 26.68 13.14 0.14
CA ASN A 128 26.40 13.08 -1.30
C ASN A 128 26.44 11.69 -1.98
N LEU A 129 26.42 10.55 -1.26
CA LEU A 129 26.48 9.23 -1.91
C LEU A 129 25.12 8.54 -2.18
N ASN A 130 23.99 9.05 -1.68
CA ASN A 130 22.68 8.46 -1.97
C ASN A 130 21.88 9.13 -3.11
N ARG A 131 22.49 10.05 -3.87
CA ARG A 131 21.84 10.69 -5.03
C ARG A 131 22.22 10.10 -6.39
N GLN A 132 22.95 8.98 -6.41
CA GLN A 132 23.25 8.24 -7.65
C GLN A 132 22.78 6.79 -7.58
N GLY A 133 21.57 6.58 -7.06
CA GLY A 133 20.72 5.53 -7.60
C GLY A 133 20.11 6.08 -8.88
N THR A 134 20.84 6.03 -10.00
CA THR A 134 20.20 6.02 -11.32
C THR A 134 19.22 4.86 -11.27
N LYS A 135 17.96 5.16 -10.96
CA LYS A 135 16.86 4.23 -11.24
C LYS A 135 17.09 3.85 -12.71
N PRO A 136 17.24 2.56 -13.06
CA PRO A 136 17.14 2.20 -14.45
C PRO A 136 15.82 2.82 -14.91
N PRO A 137 15.79 3.50 -16.08
CA PRO A 137 14.52 3.95 -16.60
C PRO A 137 13.60 2.74 -16.54
N ARG A 138 12.47 2.87 -15.85
CA ARG A 138 11.40 1.88 -15.97
C ARG A 138 11.31 1.66 -17.47
N ARG A 139 11.66 0.46 -17.94
CA ARG A 139 11.35 0.05 -19.30
C ARG A 139 9.87 0.39 -19.42
N ARG A 140 9.55 1.45 -20.16
CA ARG A 140 8.23 1.55 -20.75
C ARG A 140 8.12 0.20 -21.43
N ALA A 141 7.15 -0.60 -21.01
CA ALA A 141 6.78 -1.76 -21.79
C ALA A 141 6.64 -1.23 -23.21
N GLU A 142 7.45 -1.77 -24.11
CA GLU A 142 7.41 -1.37 -25.51
C GLU A 142 5.93 -1.48 -25.93
N PRO A 143 5.40 -0.49 -26.67
CA PRO A 143 4.04 -0.57 -27.14
C PRO A 143 3.92 -1.88 -27.90
N VAL A 144 3.13 -2.82 -27.34
CA VAL A 144 2.87 -4.11 -27.97
C VAL A 144 2.41 -3.80 -29.40
N PRO A 145 3.13 -4.28 -30.42
CA PRO A 145 2.78 -4.00 -31.80
C PRO A 145 1.34 -4.48 -32.01
N LYS A 146 0.55 -3.60 -32.63
CA LYS A 146 -0.85 -3.87 -32.92
C LYS A 146 -0.94 -5.21 -33.66
N PRO A 147 -1.73 -6.18 -33.16
CA PRO A 147 -2.04 -7.36 -33.96
C PRO A 147 -2.84 -6.91 -35.19
N ASP A 148 -2.42 -7.28 -36.40
CA ASP A 148 -3.11 -6.91 -37.65
C ASP A 148 -4.56 -7.43 -37.72
N ASP A 149 -4.93 -8.36 -36.84
CA ASP A 149 -6.24 -9.01 -36.74
C ASP A 149 -7.29 -8.20 -35.94
N VAL A 150 -7.01 -6.95 -35.56
CA VAL A 150 -7.92 -6.09 -34.77
C VAL A 150 -7.93 -4.67 -35.32
N THR A 151 -9.13 -4.08 -35.46
CA THR A 151 -9.29 -2.68 -35.83
C THR A 151 -8.67 -1.74 -34.79
N GLU A 152 -8.12 -0.61 -35.25
CA GLU A 152 -7.45 0.38 -34.38
C GLU A 152 -8.36 0.87 -33.24
N GLN A 153 -9.65 1.00 -33.55
CA GLN A 153 -10.67 1.48 -32.62
C GLN A 153 -10.85 0.52 -31.43
N VAL A 154 -11.06 -0.77 -31.70
CA VAL A 154 -11.28 -1.79 -30.66
C VAL A 154 -10.02 -1.95 -29.80
N TRP A 155 -8.85 -1.85 -30.41
CA TRP A 155 -7.58 -1.90 -29.70
C TRP A 155 -7.40 -0.71 -28.75
N CYS A 156 -7.75 0.50 -29.21
CA CYS A 156 -7.72 1.72 -28.40
C CYS A 156 -8.70 1.63 -27.22
N ASP A 157 -9.95 1.20 -27.46
CA ASP A 157 -10.97 1.05 -26.42
C ASP A 157 -10.55 0.02 -25.37
N TRP A 158 -9.94 -1.09 -25.80
CA TRP A 158 -9.41 -2.09 -24.89
C TRP A 158 -8.22 -1.58 -24.07
N GLN A 159 -7.28 -0.83 -24.67
CA GLN A 159 -6.20 -0.19 -23.94
C GLN A 159 -6.70 0.81 -22.90
N GLN A 160 -7.73 1.60 -23.23
CA GLN A 160 -8.36 2.53 -22.29
C GLN A 160 -9.00 1.80 -21.11
N LEU A 161 -9.72 0.70 -21.38
CA LEU A 161 -10.28 -0.15 -20.33
C LEU A 161 -9.19 -0.71 -19.41
N ARG A 162 -8.10 -1.23 -19.98
CA ARG A 162 -6.95 -1.77 -19.23
C ARG A 162 -6.27 -0.70 -18.39
N LYS A 163 -6.12 0.51 -18.91
CA LYS A 163 -5.60 1.67 -18.17
C LYS A 163 -6.53 2.06 -17.01
N ALA A 164 -7.83 2.13 -17.24
CA ALA A 164 -8.82 2.47 -16.22
C ALA A 164 -8.84 1.43 -15.07
N LYS A 165 -8.76 0.14 -15.40
CA LYS A 165 -8.71 -0.97 -14.44
C LYS A 165 -7.31 -1.26 -13.88
N ARG A 166 -6.30 -0.46 -14.26
CA ARG A 166 -4.89 -0.61 -13.85
C ARG A 166 -4.32 -2.01 -14.13
N ALA A 167 -4.74 -2.61 -15.24
CA ALA A 167 -4.31 -3.94 -15.66
C ALA A 167 -3.25 -3.82 -16.78
N PRO A 168 -1.98 -4.21 -16.55
CA PRO A 168 -0.92 -4.07 -17.54
C PRO A 168 -1.22 -4.83 -18.83
N VAL A 169 -1.08 -4.21 -20.01
CA VAL A 169 -1.14 -4.91 -21.29
C VAL A 169 0.23 -5.52 -21.56
N THR A 170 0.30 -6.86 -21.58
CA THR A 170 1.51 -7.63 -21.88
C THR A 170 1.22 -8.59 -23.03
N ASP A 171 2.24 -9.04 -23.76
CA ASP A 171 2.07 -10.01 -24.86
C ASP A 171 1.33 -11.27 -24.42
N THR A 172 1.59 -11.74 -23.20
CA THR A 172 0.89 -12.89 -22.60
C THR A 172 -0.61 -12.67 -22.50
N VAL A 173 -1.07 -11.45 -22.23
CA VAL A 173 -2.51 -11.12 -22.16
C VAL A 173 -3.13 -11.14 -23.54
N VAL A 174 -2.42 -10.66 -24.56
CA VAL A 174 -2.90 -10.66 -25.95
C VAL A 174 -2.95 -12.10 -26.49
N GLN A 175 -1.93 -12.91 -26.22
CA GLN A 175 -1.91 -14.34 -26.55
C GLN A 175 -3.03 -15.09 -25.82
N GLY A 176 -3.25 -14.78 -24.53
CA GLY A 176 -4.37 -15.33 -23.76
C GLY A 176 -5.73 -14.96 -24.36
N ALA A 177 -5.93 -13.70 -24.74
CA ALA A 177 -7.15 -13.25 -25.41
C ALA A 177 -7.37 -13.98 -26.74
N ARG A 178 -6.31 -14.21 -27.53
CA ARG A 178 -6.37 -14.98 -28.78
C ARG A 178 -6.74 -16.45 -28.53
N ALA A 179 -6.15 -17.08 -27.51
CA ALA A 179 -6.46 -18.45 -27.14
C ALA A 179 -7.91 -18.60 -26.67
N GLU A 180 -8.42 -17.66 -25.88
CA GLU A 180 -9.82 -17.64 -25.43
C GLU A 180 -10.78 -17.32 -26.59
N ALA A 181 -10.46 -16.39 -27.49
CA ALA A 181 -11.24 -16.15 -28.71
C ALA A 181 -11.32 -17.42 -29.58
N GLY A 182 -10.21 -18.14 -29.72
CA GLY A 182 -10.15 -19.44 -30.41
C GLY A 182 -11.04 -20.51 -29.76
N LYS A 183 -11.05 -20.62 -28.43
CA LYS A 183 -11.97 -21.52 -27.70
C LYS A 183 -13.43 -21.14 -27.88
N ALA A 184 -13.71 -19.84 -27.99
CA ALA A 184 -15.04 -19.32 -28.27
C ALA A 184 -15.45 -19.42 -29.76
N GLY A 185 -14.52 -19.80 -30.64
CA GLY A 185 -14.75 -19.86 -32.08
C GLY A 185 -15.13 -18.51 -32.71
N MET A 186 -14.65 -17.41 -32.12
CA MET A 186 -14.87 -16.05 -32.64
C MET A 186 -13.55 -15.37 -32.96
N THR A 187 -13.63 -14.28 -33.72
CA THR A 187 -12.45 -13.46 -34.02
C THR A 187 -11.94 -12.77 -32.75
N LEU A 188 -10.64 -12.47 -32.73
CA LEU A 188 -10.04 -11.71 -31.63
C LEU A 188 -10.71 -10.33 -31.48
N GLU A 189 -11.08 -9.70 -32.58
CA GLU A 189 -11.83 -8.43 -32.57
C GLU A 189 -13.18 -8.55 -31.85
N ALA A 190 -14.02 -9.51 -32.22
CA ALA A 190 -15.33 -9.71 -31.58
C ALA A 190 -15.18 -10.00 -30.08
N PHE A 191 -14.16 -10.78 -29.72
CA PHE A 191 -13.85 -11.09 -28.33
C PHE A 191 -13.43 -9.83 -27.55
N LEU A 192 -12.57 -8.98 -28.12
CA LEU A 192 -12.15 -7.73 -27.48
C LEU A 192 -13.28 -6.69 -27.41
N GLN A 193 -14.15 -6.62 -28.41
CA GLN A 193 -15.36 -5.78 -28.37
C GLN A 193 -16.26 -6.18 -27.21
N LEU A 194 -16.56 -7.47 -27.08
CA LEU A 194 -17.39 -7.98 -25.99
C LEU A 194 -16.75 -7.73 -24.62
N TRP A 195 -15.43 -7.85 -24.54
CA TRP A 195 -14.67 -7.52 -23.34
C TRP A 195 -14.82 -6.03 -22.99
N CYS A 196 -14.72 -5.13 -23.97
CA CYS A 196 -14.92 -3.70 -23.79
C CYS A 196 -16.34 -3.37 -23.33
N ILE A 197 -17.36 -3.95 -23.97
CA ILE A 197 -18.78 -3.79 -23.61
C ILE A 197 -19.03 -4.23 -22.16
N ARG A 198 -18.43 -5.35 -21.74
CA ARG A 198 -18.54 -5.86 -20.36
C ARG A 198 -17.75 -5.04 -19.34
N GLY A 199 -16.76 -4.26 -19.78
CA GLY A 199 -15.91 -3.45 -18.90
C GLY A 199 -15.17 -4.25 -17.83
N SER A 200 -14.98 -5.55 -18.05
CA SER A 200 -14.38 -6.47 -17.08
C SER A 200 -12.85 -6.44 -17.15
N GLN A 201 -12.18 -6.86 -16.06
CA GLN A 201 -10.71 -6.95 -16.04
C GLN A 201 -10.20 -8.21 -16.79
N GLY A 202 -11.07 -9.19 -17.02
CA GLY A 202 -10.81 -10.49 -17.65
C GLY A 202 -12.03 -10.99 -18.42
N LEU A 203 -11.80 -11.79 -19.46
CA LEU A 203 -12.85 -12.50 -20.20
C LEU A 203 -12.33 -13.91 -20.54
N GLN A 204 -13.17 -14.93 -20.33
CA GLN A 204 -12.89 -16.33 -20.72
C GLN A 204 -13.99 -16.82 -21.65
N ALA A 205 -13.65 -17.74 -22.56
CA ALA A 205 -14.60 -18.34 -23.50
C ALA A 205 -15.76 -19.05 -22.80
N ALA A 206 -15.48 -19.72 -21.68
CA ALA A 206 -16.48 -20.43 -20.88
C ALA A 206 -17.52 -19.50 -20.21
N TRP A 207 -17.25 -18.19 -20.15
CA TRP A 207 -18.15 -17.18 -19.58
C TRP A 207 -19.05 -16.52 -20.63
N LEU A 208 -18.94 -16.94 -21.89
CA LEU A 208 -19.75 -16.40 -22.98
C LEU A 208 -21.09 -17.13 -23.03
N LYS A 209 -22.17 -16.36 -23.08
CA LYS A 209 -23.51 -16.91 -23.25
C LYS A 209 -23.66 -17.35 -24.71
N PRO A 210 -24.48 -18.37 -25.01
CA PRO A 210 -24.70 -18.82 -26.39
C PRO A 210 -25.18 -17.72 -27.35
N ALA A 211 -25.88 -16.70 -26.84
CA ALA A 211 -26.36 -15.55 -27.62
C ALA A 211 -25.26 -14.54 -28.01
N GLU A 212 -24.10 -14.59 -27.36
CA GLU A 212 -22.96 -13.70 -27.62
C GLU A 212 -21.92 -14.36 -28.55
N LEU A 213 -22.16 -15.61 -28.93
CA LEU A 213 -21.35 -16.34 -29.90
C LEU A 213 -21.88 -16.09 -31.32
N PRO A 214 -21.01 -16.19 -32.35
CA PRO A 214 -21.46 -16.17 -33.74
C PRO A 214 -22.50 -17.27 -34.00
N PRO A 215 -23.49 -17.02 -34.89
CA PRO A 215 -24.50 -18.01 -35.22
C PRO A 215 -23.86 -19.27 -35.80
N GLY A 216 -24.14 -20.42 -35.18
CA GLY A 216 -23.63 -21.74 -35.60
C GLY A 216 -22.54 -22.35 -34.71
N GLN A 217 -21.97 -21.60 -33.76
CA GLN A 217 -20.93 -22.09 -32.85
C GLN A 217 -21.54 -22.53 -31.51
N ARG A 218 -21.29 -23.77 -31.08
CA ARG A 218 -21.61 -24.24 -29.72
C ARG A 218 -20.31 -24.44 -28.94
N LEU A 219 -20.17 -23.80 -27.79
CA LEU A 219 -19.09 -24.10 -26.85
C LEU A 219 -19.20 -25.58 -26.42
N PRO A 220 -18.07 -26.30 -26.25
CA PRO A 220 -18.11 -27.60 -25.58
C PRO A 220 -18.72 -27.40 -24.20
N ALA A 221 -19.67 -28.26 -23.82
CA ALA A 221 -20.43 -28.13 -22.59
C ALA A 221 -19.48 -27.93 -21.39
N ALA A 222 -19.45 -26.70 -20.86
CA ALA A 222 -18.73 -26.42 -19.64
C ALA A 222 -19.40 -27.22 -18.51
N ASN A 223 -18.60 -27.96 -17.75
CA ASN A 223 -19.09 -28.75 -16.63
C ASN A 223 -19.54 -27.78 -15.51
N THR A 224 -20.79 -27.31 -15.61
CA THR A 224 -21.31 -26.14 -14.89
C THR A 224 -21.85 -26.52 -13.51
N HIS A 225 -21.09 -27.29 -12.73
CA HIS A 225 -21.52 -27.71 -11.40
C HIS A 225 -20.40 -27.68 -10.36
N LYS A 226 -19.66 -26.57 -10.19
CA LYS A 226 -18.93 -26.32 -8.92
C LYS A 226 -18.94 -24.89 -8.38
N HIS A 227 -19.27 -23.85 -9.17
CA HIS A 227 -19.20 -22.46 -8.68
C HIS A 227 -20.32 -21.51 -9.13
N ALA A 228 -21.48 -22.01 -9.55
CA ALA A 228 -22.60 -21.17 -10.01
C ALA A 228 -23.39 -20.44 -8.88
N ALA A 229 -23.02 -20.64 -7.61
CA ALA A 229 -23.77 -20.13 -6.46
C ALA A 229 -23.07 -18.98 -5.71
N ALA A 230 -22.37 -18.07 -6.41
CA ALA A 230 -21.74 -16.91 -5.76
C ALA A 230 -21.84 -15.58 -6.55
N ALA A 231 -22.76 -15.46 -7.49
CA ALA A 231 -22.97 -14.23 -8.26
C ALA A 231 -24.46 -13.84 -8.40
N ALA A 232 -25.27 -14.11 -7.38
CA ALA A 232 -26.69 -13.75 -7.35
C ALA A 232 -27.07 -12.76 -6.23
N THR A 233 -26.12 -11.97 -5.71
CA THR A 233 -26.42 -11.04 -4.60
C THR A 233 -25.64 -9.73 -4.67
N ILE A 234 -25.46 -9.14 -5.85
CA ILE A 234 -24.99 -7.75 -5.93
C ILE A 234 -25.72 -7.05 -7.08
N PHE A 235 -26.69 -6.22 -6.70
CA PHE A 235 -27.40 -5.19 -7.50
C PHE A 235 -28.81 -5.53 -7.99
N ASP A 236 -29.76 -5.44 -7.06
CA ASP A 236 -31.07 -4.81 -7.27
C ASP A 236 -31.31 -4.00 -5.98
N GLY A 237 -31.09 -2.68 -5.95
CA GLY A 237 -32.10 -1.67 -6.27
C GLY A 237 -33.02 -1.46 -5.06
N VAL A 238 -33.43 -0.29 -4.56
CA VAL A 238 -33.51 1.10 -5.03
C VAL A 238 -33.96 1.93 -3.79
N TRP A 239 -33.53 3.19 -3.69
CA TRP A 239 -34.11 4.22 -2.81
C TRP A 239 -35.34 4.86 -3.50
N ASP A 240 -36.30 5.29 -2.68
CA ASP A 240 -37.52 6.10 -2.96
C ASP A 240 -38.78 5.37 -3.46
N ALA A 241 -39.72 5.06 -2.54
CA ALA A 241 -40.79 5.97 -2.10
C ALA A 241 -41.37 5.52 -0.75
#